data_AF-F8NQC1-F1
#
_entry.id   AF-F8NQC1-F1
#
_cell.length_a   1.000
_cell.length_b   1.000
_cell.length_c   1.000
_cell.angle_alpha   90.00
_cell.angle_beta   90.00
_cell.angle_gamma   90.00
#
_symmetry.space_group_name_H-M   'P 1'
#
loop_
_entity.id
_entity.type
_entity.pdbx_description
1 polymer ?
#
loop_
_entity_poly.entity_id
_entity_poly.type
_entity_poly.pdbx_seq_one_letter_code
_entity_poly.pdbx_strand_id
1 'polypeptide(L)'
;MDILDEHYCDEDHILIFDNATTHLKCADNTLTARKVPKGIPKNGGNWGIEVNQVDADGKSVFIADGKICKIKPLYFPLDDPCGPEGVFKGKAVILEERKHKDPSKFMVPNYTKLKAQCGKNFNCKKNQINCCCWRILYTQPDFVRVKSLLETLCKTCGYQVLFLPKFHCEVNFIEQCWGFAKQLY
;
A
#
# COMPACT_ATOMS: atom_id res chain seq x y z
N MET A 1 -19.10 -5.84 -14.90
CA MET A 1 -18.87 -4.71 -15.84
C MET A 1 -19.82 -4.89 -17.01
N ASP A 2 -21.03 -5.36 -16.71
CA ASP A 2 -21.74 -6.23 -17.64
C ASP A 2 -22.33 -5.42 -18.80
N ILE A 3 -22.64 -4.15 -18.55
CA ILE A 3 -23.07 -3.18 -19.57
C ILE A 3 -21.98 -2.98 -20.64
N LEU A 4 -20.72 -2.87 -20.25
CA LEU A 4 -19.60 -2.68 -21.18
C LEU A 4 -19.33 -3.96 -21.95
N ASP A 5 -19.36 -5.10 -21.26
CA ASP A 5 -19.20 -6.42 -21.86
C ASP A 5 -20.32 -6.76 -22.86
N GLU A 6 -21.56 -6.32 -22.59
CA GLU A 6 -22.73 -6.61 -23.42
C GLU A 6 -22.85 -5.69 -24.63
N HIS A 7 -22.58 -4.40 -24.47
CA HIS A 7 -22.92 -3.40 -25.49
C HIS A 7 -21.72 -2.80 -26.22
N TYR A 8 -20.51 -2.97 -25.69
CA TYR A 8 -19.30 -2.32 -26.20
C TYR A 8 -18.11 -3.27 -26.22
N CYS A 9 -18.35 -4.57 -26.45
CA CYS A 9 -17.35 -5.62 -26.33
C CYS A 9 -16.15 -5.50 -27.29
N ASP A 10 -16.30 -4.71 -28.35
CA ASP A 10 -15.31 -4.46 -29.40
C ASP A 10 -14.49 -3.19 -29.17
N GLU A 11 -14.75 -2.45 -28.08
CA GLU A 11 -14.02 -1.25 -27.71
C GLU A 11 -13.03 -1.49 -26.56
N ASP A 12 -11.96 -0.70 -26.54
CA ASP A 12 -11.02 -0.67 -25.42
C ASP A 12 -11.56 0.23 -24.30
N HIS A 13 -11.76 -0.36 -23.12
CA HIS A 13 -12.33 0.34 -21.97
C HIS A 13 -11.29 0.76 -20.94
N ILE A 14 -11.27 2.06 -20.62
CA ILE A 14 -10.49 2.62 -19.52
C ILE A 14 -11.44 3.27 -18.52
N LEU A 15 -11.45 2.75 -17.29
CA LEU A 15 -12.29 3.27 -16.21
C LEU A 15 -11.53 4.34 -15.44
N ILE A 16 -12.06 5.56 -15.47
CA ILE A 16 -11.44 6.72 -14.83
C ILE A 16 -12.17 7.01 -13.52
N PHE A 17 -11.42 7.08 -12.43
CA PHE A 17 -11.93 7.42 -11.10
C PHE A 17 -11.26 8.67 -10.57
N ASP A 18 -12.00 9.44 -9.78
CA ASP A 18 -11.41 10.52 -9.00
C ASP A 18 -10.51 9.96 -7.88
N ASN A 19 -9.68 10.81 -7.29
CA ASN A 19 -8.77 10.41 -6.20
C ASN A 19 -9.46 10.43 -4.82
N ALA A 20 -10.70 9.95 -4.75
CA ALA A 20 -11.42 9.86 -3.49
C ALA A 20 -10.78 8.80 -2.58
N THR A 21 -10.74 9.07 -1.27
CA THR A 21 -10.16 8.14 -0.29
C THR A 21 -10.87 6.79 -0.23
N THR A 22 -12.13 6.74 -0.66
CA THR A 22 -12.93 5.51 -0.79
C THR A 22 -12.36 4.55 -1.83
N HIS A 23 -11.81 5.07 -2.93
CA HIS A 23 -11.19 4.26 -3.98
C HIS A 23 -9.83 3.68 -3.57
N LEU A 24 -9.19 4.21 -2.53
CA LEU A 24 -7.91 3.73 -2.00
C LEU A 24 -8.06 2.58 -0.98
N LYS A 25 -9.27 2.03 -0.80
CA LYS A 25 -9.49 0.91 0.12
C LYS A 25 -8.72 -0.32 -0.38
N CYS A 26 -7.80 -0.81 0.45
CA CYS A 26 -7.08 -2.05 0.24
C CYS A 26 -7.82 -3.21 0.92
N ALA A 27 -7.45 -4.46 0.60
CA ALA A 27 -8.01 -5.62 1.29
C ALA A 27 -7.62 -5.62 2.77
N ASP A 28 -8.45 -6.23 3.63
CA ASP A 28 -8.24 -6.17 5.09
C ASP A 28 -6.95 -6.86 5.55
N ASN A 29 -6.47 -7.83 4.78
CA ASN A 29 -5.21 -8.54 4.97
C ASN A 29 -4.00 -7.82 4.35
N THR A 30 -4.18 -6.61 3.80
CA THR A 30 -3.11 -5.91 3.11
C THR A 30 -2.24 -5.10 4.06
N LEU A 31 -0.95 -5.08 3.76
CA LEU A 31 0.06 -4.39 4.52
C LEU A 31 -0.17 -2.87 4.52
N THR A 32 -0.58 -2.32 5.66
CA THR A 32 -0.87 -0.89 5.80
C THR A 32 0.09 -0.25 6.80
N ALA A 33 0.93 0.70 6.37
CA ALA A 33 1.91 1.35 7.23
C ALA A 33 1.28 1.95 8.50
N ARG A 34 0.02 2.40 8.40
CA ARG A 34 -0.76 3.01 9.49
C ARG A 34 -1.00 2.06 10.67
N LYS A 35 -1.23 0.77 10.40
CA LYS A 35 -1.53 -0.24 11.43
C LYS A 35 -0.28 -0.92 11.98
N VAL A 36 0.89 -0.67 11.37
CA VAL A 36 2.15 -1.31 11.73
C VAL A 36 2.70 -0.75 13.07
N PRO A 37 3.00 -1.61 14.06
CA PRO A 37 3.56 -1.18 15.35
C PRO A 37 4.98 -0.61 15.18
N LYS A 38 5.38 0.30 16.09
CA LYS A 38 6.72 0.92 16.06
C LYS A 38 7.83 -0.11 16.29
N GLY A 39 7.73 -0.82 17.41
CA GLY A 39 8.68 -1.84 17.81
C GLY A 39 8.10 -3.24 17.72
N ILE A 40 8.90 -4.19 18.19
CA ILE A 40 8.54 -5.59 18.30
C ILE A 40 7.35 -5.71 19.27
N PRO A 41 6.24 -6.38 18.89
CA PRO A 41 5.12 -6.62 19.78
C PRO A 41 5.53 -7.42 21.02
N LYS A 42 4.83 -7.21 22.14
CA LYS A 42 5.02 -8.01 23.36
C LYS A 42 4.44 -9.41 23.18
N ASN A 43 4.96 -10.36 23.96
CA ASN A 43 4.47 -11.75 23.99
C ASN A 43 2.94 -11.80 24.17
N GLY A 44 2.27 -12.59 23.33
CA GLY A 44 0.81 -12.72 23.29
C GLY A 44 0.06 -11.73 22.40
N GLY A 45 0.75 -10.74 21.81
CA GLY A 45 0.15 -9.71 20.94
C GLY A 45 0.83 -9.59 19.58
N ASN A 46 1.27 -10.69 18.98
CA ASN A 46 1.96 -10.65 17.69
C ASN A 46 1.07 -10.03 16.61
N TRP A 47 1.65 -9.13 15.80
CA TRP A 47 0.91 -8.49 14.72
C TRP A 47 0.93 -9.42 13.51
N GLY A 48 -0.23 -9.74 12.94
CA GLY A 48 -0.38 -10.76 11.89
C GLY A 48 -0.76 -10.15 10.54
N ILE A 49 0.18 -10.08 9.59
CA ILE A 49 -0.09 -9.90 8.16
C ILE A 49 0.79 -10.88 7.38
N GLU A 50 0.13 -11.85 6.74
CA GLU A 50 0.74 -12.70 5.73
C GLU A 50 0.61 -12.03 4.37
N VAL A 51 1.71 -11.96 3.62
CA VAL A 51 1.69 -11.43 2.25
C VAL A 51 1.94 -12.57 1.27
N ASN A 52 1.25 -12.53 0.14
CA ASN A 52 1.51 -13.48 -0.94
C ASN A 52 2.94 -13.23 -1.46
N GLN A 53 3.72 -14.30 -1.60
CA GLN A 53 5.03 -14.26 -2.21
C GLN A 53 4.88 -13.94 -3.69
N VAL A 54 5.69 -13.00 -4.16
CA VAL A 54 5.83 -12.68 -5.58
C VAL A 54 7.26 -12.96 -6.02
N ASP A 55 7.44 -13.40 -7.26
CA ASP A 55 8.75 -13.58 -7.89
C ASP A 55 9.38 -12.24 -8.28
N ALA A 56 10.56 -12.29 -8.92
CA ALA A 56 11.28 -11.11 -9.37
C ALA A 56 10.47 -10.26 -10.38
N ASP A 57 9.54 -10.89 -11.11
CA ASP A 57 8.68 -10.28 -12.12
C ASP A 57 7.35 -9.77 -11.52
N GLY A 58 7.12 -9.98 -10.22
CA GLY A 58 5.94 -9.53 -9.50
C GLY A 58 4.72 -10.46 -9.63
N LYS A 59 4.90 -11.69 -10.12
CA LYS A 59 3.86 -12.71 -10.24
C LYS A 59 3.80 -13.57 -8.98
N SER A 60 2.61 -14.02 -8.58
CA SER A 60 2.43 -14.81 -7.36
C SER A 60 3.12 -16.17 -7.46
N VAL A 61 3.90 -16.53 -6.44
CA VAL A 61 4.56 -17.83 -6.32
C VAL A 61 3.56 -18.82 -5.71
N PHE A 62 3.45 -20.01 -6.30
CA PHE A 62 2.59 -21.09 -5.82
C PHE A 62 3.43 -22.20 -5.18
N ILE A 63 2.92 -22.81 -4.12
CA ILE A 63 3.46 -24.02 -3.50
C ILE A 63 3.02 -25.23 -4.34
N ALA A 64 3.71 -26.37 -4.23
CA ALA A 64 3.45 -27.60 -5.00
C ALA A 64 1.97 -28.04 -5.01
N ASP A 65 1.20 -27.71 -3.98
CA ASP A 65 -0.23 -28.03 -3.86
C ASP A 65 -1.17 -27.06 -4.60
N GLY A 66 -0.64 -26.15 -5.43
CA GLY A 66 -1.42 -25.15 -6.17
C GLY A 66 -1.94 -23.97 -5.33
N LYS A 67 -1.60 -23.92 -4.03
CA LYS A 67 -1.92 -22.78 -3.14
C LYS A 67 -0.88 -21.67 -3.29
N ILE A 68 -1.31 -20.42 -3.18
CA ILE A 68 -0.41 -19.26 -3.20
C ILE A 68 0.54 -19.34 -1.99
N CYS A 69 1.85 -19.23 -2.25
CA CYS A 69 2.85 -19.18 -1.21
C CYS A 69 2.69 -17.86 -0.44
N LYS A 70 2.56 -17.96 0.88
CA LYS A 70 2.49 -16.80 1.76
C LYS A 70 3.80 -16.70 2.52
N ILE A 71 4.43 -15.53 2.43
CA ILE A 71 5.66 -15.22 3.16
C ILE A 71 5.39 -14.21 4.27
N LYS A 72 6.28 -14.25 5.27
CA LYS A 72 6.30 -13.34 6.42
C LYS A 72 7.60 -12.51 6.40
N PRO A 73 7.85 -11.68 5.36
CA PRO A 73 9.14 -11.02 5.18
C PRO A 73 9.46 -9.96 6.24
N LEU A 74 8.47 -9.54 7.02
CA LEU A 74 8.59 -8.53 8.08
C LEU A 74 8.67 -9.13 9.48
N TYR A 75 8.91 -10.44 9.58
CA TYR A 75 9.04 -11.19 10.82
C TYR A 75 10.47 -11.67 10.98
N PHE A 76 10.90 -11.91 12.21
CA PHE A 76 12.20 -12.51 12.47
C PHE A 76 12.22 -13.96 11.97
N PRO A 77 13.21 -14.34 11.15
CA PRO A 77 13.44 -15.72 10.77
C PRO A 77 13.91 -16.56 11.98
N LEU A 78 13.95 -17.87 11.79
CA LEU A 78 14.56 -18.80 12.74
C LEU A 78 16.02 -18.36 13.02
N ASP A 79 16.41 -18.40 14.29
CA ASP A 79 17.76 -18.07 14.79
C ASP A 79 18.22 -16.61 14.55
N ASP A 80 17.31 -15.64 14.35
CA ASP A 80 17.69 -14.23 14.27
C ASP A 80 18.11 -13.69 15.65
N PRO A 81 19.36 -13.21 15.84
CA PRO A 81 19.80 -12.67 17.12
C PRO A 81 19.10 -11.35 17.51
N CYS A 82 18.42 -10.69 16.56
CA CYS A 82 17.75 -9.41 16.79
C CYS A 82 16.34 -9.54 17.37
N GLY A 83 15.75 -10.74 17.40
CA GLY A 83 14.40 -10.91 17.93
C GLY A 83 13.86 -12.34 17.91
N PRO A 84 12.77 -12.61 18.64
CA PRO A 84 12.17 -13.93 18.71
C PRO A 84 11.59 -14.37 17.36
N GLU A 85 11.83 -15.62 17.00
CA GLU A 85 11.33 -16.24 15.76
C GLU A 85 9.82 -16.02 15.58
N GLY A 86 9.41 -15.70 14.35
CA GLY A 86 8.01 -15.60 14.00
C GLY A 86 7.31 -14.38 14.59
N VAL A 87 8.04 -13.48 15.27
CA VAL A 87 7.51 -12.22 15.79
C VAL A 87 7.73 -11.09 14.79
N PHE A 88 6.74 -10.21 14.68
CA PHE A 88 6.81 -9.08 13.78
C PHE A 88 7.87 -8.06 14.22
N LYS A 89 8.72 -7.61 13.29
CA LYS A 89 9.90 -6.76 13.58
C LYS A 89 9.56 -5.36 14.09
N GLY A 90 8.44 -4.79 13.65
CA GLY A 90 8.12 -3.38 13.88
C GLY A 90 8.81 -2.45 12.88
N LYS A 91 8.17 -1.32 12.56
CA LYS A 91 8.68 -0.40 11.53
C LYS A 91 10.07 0.17 11.80
N ALA A 92 10.48 0.33 13.07
CA ALA A 92 11.81 0.83 13.38
C ALA A 92 12.91 -0.17 12.96
N VAL A 93 12.74 -1.45 13.29
CA VAL A 93 13.68 -2.53 12.92
C VAL A 93 13.69 -2.74 11.41
N ILE A 94 12.51 -2.79 10.78
CA ILE A 94 12.38 -2.90 9.31
C ILE A 94 13.14 -1.77 8.60
N LEU A 95 13.05 -0.54 9.10
CA LEU A 95 13.77 0.60 8.52
C LEU A 95 15.28 0.49 8.71
N GLU A 96 15.76 0.05 9.88
CA GLU A 96 17.18 -0.20 10.12
C GLU A 96 17.73 -1.27 9.17
N GLU A 97 17.05 -2.41 9.03
CA GLU A 97 17.48 -3.48 8.12
C GLU A 97 17.59 -3.00 6.68
N ARG A 98 16.62 -2.19 6.22
CA ARG A 98 16.62 -1.66 4.86
C ARG A 98 17.71 -0.62 4.65
N LYS A 99 18.01 0.19 5.67
CA LYS A 99 19.17 1.09 5.66
C LYS A 99 20.49 0.33 5.58
N HIS A 100 20.65 -0.79 6.28
CA HIS A 100 21.87 -1.60 6.15
C HIS A 100 22.04 -2.19 4.75
N LYS A 101 20.93 -2.56 4.08
CA LYS A 101 20.96 -3.08 2.71
C LYS A 101 21.24 -2.00 1.65
N ASP A 102 20.71 -0.79 1.84
CA ASP A 102 20.91 0.32 0.90
C ASP A 102 21.09 1.66 1.64
N PRO A 103 22.27 1.93 2.21
CA PRO A 103 22.49 3.12 3.03
C PRO A 103 22.24 4.43 2.29
N SER A 104 22.42 4.43 0.97
CA SER A 104 22.26 5.61 0.11
C SER A 104 20.83 6.15 0.08
N LYS A 105 19.82 5.29 0.27
CA LYS A 105 18.40 5.65 0.23
C LYS A 105 17.85 6.15 1.58
N PHE A 106 18.63 6.06 2.65
CA PHE A 106 18.14 6.28 4.01
C PHE A 106 18.98 7.33 4.74
N MET A 107 18.39 8.51 4.94
CA MET A 107 19.09 9.66 5.54
C MET A 107 19.06 9.70 7.08
N VAL A 108 18.24 8.87 7.72
CA VAL A 108 18.06 8.93 9.18
C VAL A 108 19.15 8.07 9.85
N PRO A 109 19.89 8.61 10.83
CA PRO A 109 20.98 7.88 11.47
C PRO A 109 20.48 6.73 12.36
N ASN A 110 19.32 6.90 13.01
CA ASN A 110 18.73 5.90 13.89
C ASN A 110 17.19 6.01 13.91
N TYR A 111 16.52 4.94 13.50
CA TYR A 111 15.06 4.83 13.42
C TYR A 111 14.39 4.43 14.74
N THR A 112 15.12 3.84 15.70
CA THR A 112 14.56 3.53 17.03
C THR A 112 14.32 4.80 17.84
N LYS A 113 15.17 5.82 17.67
CA LYS A 113 15.01 7.17 18.24
C LYS A 113 13.93 8.00 17.53
N LEU A 114 13.59 7.67 16.28
CA LEU A 114 12.56 8.38 15.54
C LEU A 114 11.16 8.04 16.06
N LYS A 115 10.25 9.02 16.11
CA LYS A 115 8.86 8.78 16.57
C LYS A 115 8.09 7.85 15.63
N ALA A 116 7.12 7.11 16.18
CA ALA A 116 6.30 6.18 15.41
C ALA A 116 5.50 6.86 14.30
N GLN A 117 4.94 8.03 14.62
CA GLN A 117 4.09 8.87 13.75
C GLN A 117 4.16 10.33 14.20
N CYS A 118 3.83 11.26 13.31
CA CYS A 118 3.63 12.68 13.67
C CYS A 118 2.21 12.89 14.22
N GLY A 119 2.11 13.37 15.46
CA GLY A 119 0.84 13.68 16.12
C GLY A 119 -0.09 12.46 16.24
N LYS A 120 -1.32 12.71 16.71
CA LYS A 120 -2.36 11.67 16.80
C LYS A 120 -2.98 11.38 15.42
N ASN A 121 -3.08 12.41 14.58
CA ASN A 121 -3.78 12.36 13.28
C ASN A 121 -2.84 12.27 12.07
N PHE A 122 -1.62 11.73 12.22
CA PHE A 122 -0.66 11.59 11.12
C PHE A 122 -0.32 12.93 10.43
N ASN A 123 -0.23 14.01 11.20
CA ASN A 123 -0.06 15.39 10.73
C ASN A 123 1.40 15.70 10.36
N CYS A 124 2.00 14.86 9.51
CA CYS A 124 3.32 15.13 8.95
C CYS A 124 3.26 16.42 8.12
N LYS A 125 4.25 17.31 8.27
CA LYS A 125 4.34 18.51 7.43
C LYS A 125 4.39 18.10 5.94
N LYS A 126 3.75 18.89 5.08
CA LYS A 126 3.78 18.67 3.63
C LYS A 126 5.24 18.61 3.15
N ASN A 127 5.54 17.69 2.23
CA ASN A 127 6.88 17.42 1.68
C ASN A 127 7.93 16.84 2.65
N GLN A 128 7.64 16.68 3.94
CA GLN A 128 8.53 15.99 4.86
C GLN A 128 8.37 14.47 4.73
N ILE A 129 9.40 13.81 4.20
CA ILE A 129 9.43 12.34 4.04
C ILE A 129 10.09 11.62 5.23
N ASN A 130 11.01 12.29 5.94
CA ASN A 130 11.85 11.66 6.98
C ASN A 130 11.42 11.97 8.43
N CYS A 131 10.20 12.42 8.65
CA CYS A 131 9.77 12.97 9.94
C CYS A 131 9.36 11.93 11.00
N CYS A 132 8.98 10.72 10.59
CA CYS A 132 8.57 9.64 11.50
C CYS A 132 8.68 8.27 10.79
N CYS A 133 8.79 7.18 11.57
CA CYS A 133 8.91 5.84 10.98
C CYS A 133 7.74 5.52 10.06
N TRP A 134 6.52 5.92 10.43
CA TRP A 134 5.33 5.72 9.59
C TRP A 134 5.48 6.36 8.21
N ARG A 135 5.93 7.62 8.15
CA ARG A 135 6.02 8.38 6.89
C ARG A 135 7.04 7.77 5.94
N ILE A 136 8.19 7.34 6.49
CA ILE A 136 9.27 6.73 5.73
C ILE A 136 8.85 5.33 5.25
N LEU A 137 8.15 4.58 6.11
CA LEU A 137 7.62 3.27 5.73
C LEU A 137 6.56 3.38 4.63
N TYR A 138 5.68 4.39 4.71
CA TYR A 138 4.64 4.64 3.71
C TYR A 138 5.20 4.93 2.31
N THR A 139 6.43 5.45 2.20
CA THR A 139 7.08 5.71 0.90
C THR A 139 7.82 4.51 0.33
N GLN A 140 7.83 3.37 1.02
CA GLN A 140 8.54 2.18 0.57
C GLN A 140 7.73 1.37 -0.44
N PRO A 141 8.39 0.68 -1.39
CA PRO A 141 7.73 0.05 -2.53
C PRO A 141 6.66 -0.98 -2.14
N ASP A 142 6.87 -1.72 -1.05
CA ASP A 142 5.93 -2.71 -0.52
C ASP A 142 4.67 -2.09 0.12
N PHE A 143 4.69 -0.80 0.44
CA PHE A 143 3.53 -0.05 0.95
C PHE A 143 2.88 0.85 -0.11
N VAL A 144 3.65 1.33 -1.09
CA VAL A 144 3.16 2.19 -2.17
C VAL A 144 2.51 1.39 -3.29
N ARG A 145 3.07 0.23 -3.65
CA ARG A 145 2.60 -0.58 -4.79
C ARG A 145 1.38 -1.45 -4.47
N VAL A 146 0.76 -1.23 -3.32
CA VAL A 146 -0.45 -1.92 -2.91
C VAL A 146 -1.60 -1.46 -3.81
N LYS A 147 -2.18 -2.39 -4.58
CA LYS A 147 -3.37 -2.14 -5.39
C LYS A 147 -4.61 -2.06 -4.50
N SER A 148 -5.50 -1.12 -4.82
CA SER A 148 -6.82 -1.05 -4.19
C SER A 148 -7.71 -2.24 -4.57
N LEU A 149 -8.76 -2.48 -3.79
CA LEU A 149 -9.81 -3.45 -4.12
C LEU A 149 -10.48 -3.12 -5.46
N LEU A 150 -10.72 -1.82 -5.70
CA LEU A 150 -11.31 -1.34 -6.94
C LEU A 150 -10.44 -1.69 -8.16
N GLU A 151 -9.15 -1.36 -8.11
CA GLU A 151 -8.21 -1.72 -9.18
C GLU A 151 -8.14 -3.23 -9.39
N THR A 152 -8.13 -4.00 -8.31
CA THR A 152 -8.04 -5.47 -8.38
C THR A 152 -9.29 -6.04 -9.03
N LEU A 153 -10.48 -5.56 -8.65
CA LEU A 153 -11.75 -5.95 -9.24
C LEU A 153 -11.78 -5.64 -10.74
N CYS A 154 -11.51 -4.40 -11.12
CA CYS A 154 -11.55 -3.98 -12.52
C CYS A 154 -10.55 -4.78 -13.37
N LYS A 155 -9.32 -4.97 -12.89
CA LYS A 155 -8.30 -5.78 -13.58
C LYS A 155 -8.71 -7.25 -13.72
N THR A 156 -9.40 -7.81 -12.73
CA THR A 156 -9.92 -9.19 -12.80
C THR A 156 -11.02 -9.32 -13.85
N CYS A 157 -11.79 -8.25 -14.07
CA CYS A 157 -12.76 -8.16 -15.15
C CYS A 157 -12.14 -7.79 -16.51
N GLY A 158 -10.81 -7.62 -16.62
CA GLY A 158 -10.15 -7.24 -17.88
C GLY A 158 -10.07 -5.73 -18.16
N TYR A 159 -10.51 -4.89 -17.23
CA TYR A 159 -10.58 -3.44 -17.41
C TYR A 159 -9.36 -2.71 -16.85
N GLN A 160 -8.91 -1.68 -17.58
CA GLN A 160 -7.88 -0.76 -17.10
C GLN A 160 -8.49 0.30 -16.19
N VAL A 161 -7.71 0.76 -15.21
CA VAL A 161 -8.13 1.77 -14.24
C VAL A 161 -7.12 2.90 -14.21
N LEU A 162 -7.63 4.13 -14.27
CA LEU A 162 -6.84 5.36 -14.14
C LEU A 162 -7.40 6.22 -13.01
N PHE A 163 -6.53 6.68 -12.12
CA PHE A 163 -6.88 7.62 -11.06
C PHE A 163 -6.44 9.02 -11.42
N LEU A 164 -7.36 9.97 -11.32
CA LEU A 164 -7.05 11.38 -11.52
C LEU A 164 -6.19 11.93 -10.37
N PRO A 165 -5.42 13.01 -10.60
CA PRO A 165 -4.74 13.75 -9.55
C PRO A 165 -5.73 14.30 -8.50
N LYS A 166 -5.32 14.33 -7.24
CA LYS A 166 -6.16 14.85 -6.16
C LYS A 166 -6.24 16.37 -6.23
N PHE A 167 -7.45 16.92 -6.08
CA PHE A 167 -7.74 18.37 -6.10
C PHE A 167 -7.52 19.05 -7.46
N HIS A 168 -7.74 18.31 -8.54
CA HIS A 168 -7.70 18.82 -9.91
C HIS A 168 -9.06 18.54 -10.57
N CYS A 169 -10.07 19.34 -10.25
CA CYS A 169 -11.42 19.13 -10.83
C CYS A 169 -11.47 19.49 -12.32
N GLU A 170 -10.54 20.32 -12.80
CA GLU A 170 -10.40 20.70 -14.20
C GLU A 170 -10.13 19.51 -15.13
N VAL A 171 -9.50 18.44 -14.62
CA VAL A 171 -9.24 17.20 -15.36
C VAL A 171 -10.31 16.13 -15.15
N ASN A 172 -11.31 16.37 -14.31
CA ASN A 172 -12.39 15.43 -14.05
C ASN A 172 -13.59 15.70 -14.96
N PHE A 173 -13.74 14.95 -16.04
CA PHE A 173 -14.77 15.17 -17.06
C PHE A 173 -16.20 15.19 -16.48
N ILE A 174 -16.49 14.38 -15.44
CA ILE A 174 -17.83 14.36 -14.84
C ILE A 174 -18.18 15.70 -14.16
N GLU A 175 -17.19 16.42 -13.62
CA GLU A 175 -17.39 17.74 -13.01
C GLU A 175 -17.75 18.78 -14.07
N GLN A 176 -17.18 18.66 -15.28
CA GLN A 176 -17.54 19.53 -16.41
C GLN A 176 -18.98 19.27 -16.86
N CYS A 177 -19.39 18.00 -16.97
CA CYS A 177 -20.76 17.62 -17.29
C CYS A 177 -21.76 18.16 -16.25
N TRP A 178 -21.43 18.02 -14.96
CA TRP A 178 -22.27 18.53 -13.86
C TRP A 178 -22.33 20.04 -13.83
N GLY A 179 -21.21 20.73 -14.09
CA GLY A 179 -21.17 22.19 -14.21
C GLY A 179 -22.09 22.69 -15.31
N PHE A 180 -22.02 22.08 -16.50
CA PHE A 180 -22.87 22.43 -17.63
C PHE A 180 -24.36 22.13 -17.35
N ALA A 181 -24.67 20.95 -16.81
CA ALA A 181 -26.05 20.57 -16.47
C ALA A 181 -26.68 21.55 -15.46
N LYS A 182 -25.91 22.01 -14.45
CA LYS A 182 -26.38 23.01 -13.49
C LYS A 182 -26.57 24.40 -14.08
N GLN A 183 -25.82 24.76 -15.13
CA GLN A 183 -26.01 26.03 -15.82
C GLN A 183 -27.31 26.05 -16.64
N LEU A 184 -27.73 24.90 -17.16
CA LEU A 184 -28.97 24.76 -17.91
C LEU A 184 -30.24 24.76 -17.03
N TYR A 185 -30.08 24.58 -15.72
CA TYR A 185 -31.15 24.45 -14.74
C TYR A 185 -31.43 25.78 -14.02
#